data_AF-A0A1F5VTL6-F1
#
_entry.id   AF-A0A1F5VTL6-F1
#
_cell.length_a   1.000
_cell.length_b   1.000
_cell.length_c   1.000
_cell.angle_alpha   90.00
_cell.angle_beta   90.00
_cell.angle_gamma   90.00
#
_symmetry.space_group_name_H-M   'P 1'
#
loop_
_entity.id
_entity.type
_entity.pdbx_description
1 polymer ?
#
loop_
_entity_poly.entity_id
_entity_poly.type
_entity_poly.pdbx_seq_one_letter_code
_entity_poly.pdbx_strand_id
1 'polypeptide(L)'
;MEKGEFILDEPIDKLKEKVKKIVTDAGIPVELPCIFKKESGYYKEYFIYPFEEAFRKTWDHAFIDMDLNEIIKAFLGGSYDKERIS
;
A
#
# COMPACT_ATOMS: atom_id res chain seq x y z
N MET A 1 -11.18 12.80 -7.94
CA MET A 1 -10.89 12.39 -9.33
C MET A 1 -11.63 13.34 -10.24
N GLU A 2 -10.94 14.27 -10.89
CA GLU A 2 -11.53 15.07 -11.97
C GLU A 2 -10.75 14.77 -13.24
N LYS A 3 -11.45 14.36 -14.30
CA LYS A 3 -10.91 14.10 -15.65
C LYS A 3 -9.83 13.01 -15.81
N GLY A 4 -9.69 12.09 -14.85
CA GLY A 4 -8.70 11.00 -14.92
C GLY A 4 -7.27 11.44 -14.54
N GLU A 5 -7.14 12.65 -14.00
CA GLU A 5 -5.89 13.16 -13.44
C GLU A 5 -5.87 12.94 -11.91
N PHE A 6 -4.74 12.47 -11.40
CA PHE A 6 -4.51 12.31 -9.96
C PHE A 6 -3.78 13.53 -9.44
N ILE A 7 -4.46 14.32 -8.62
CA ILE A 7 -3.83 15.43 -7.90
C ILE A 7 -3.18 14.82 -6.66
N LEU A 8 -1.86 14.87 -6.60
CA LEU A 8 -1.08 14.51 -5.42
C LEU A 8 -0.80 15.79 -4.63
N ASP A 9 -1.12 15.79 -3.34
CA ASP A 9 -0.80 16.90 -2.44
C ASP A 9 0.71 17.00 -2.15
N GLU A 10 1.49 15.99 -2.55
CA GLU A 10 2.93 15.90 -2.30
C GLU A 10 3.73 15.45 -3.55
N PRO A 11 5.02 15.83 -3.67
CA PRO A 11 5.90 15.34 -4.72
C PRO A 11 6.00 13.81 -4.73
N ILE A 12 6.13 13.23 -5.92
CA ILE A 12 6.18 11.79 -6.15
C ILE A 12 7.26 11.10 -5.29
N ASP A 13 8.45 11.70 -5.16
CA ASP A 13 9.54 11.10 -4.39
C ASP A 13 9.19 10.96 -2.91
N LYS A 14 8.53 11.97 -2.32
CA LYS A 14 8.05 11.93 -0.93
C LYS A 14 6.96 10.87 -0.74
N LEU A 15 6.08 10.72 -1.74
CA LEU A 15 5.06 9.68 -1.73
C LEU A 15 5.70 8.28 -1.72
N LYS A 16 6.73 8.04 -2.55
CA LYS A 16 7.45 6.75 -2.59
C LYS A 16 8.14 6.42 -1.27
N GLU A 17 8.62 7.42 -0.54
CA GLU A 17 9.19 7.21 0.79
C GLU A 17 8.14 6.72 1.79
N LYS A 18 6.90 7.24 1.68
CA LYS A 18 5.79 6.95 2.61
C LYS A 18 4.94 5.75 2.24
N VAL A 19 5.17 5.08 1.11
CA VAL A 19 4.38 3.91 0.71
C VAL A 19 5.31 2.72 0.55
N LYS A 20 5.02 1.62 1.26
CA LYS A 20 5.77 0.36 1.15
C LYS A 20 4.85 -0.82 0.94
N LYS A 21 5.39 -1.88 0.35
CA LYS A 21 4.71 -3.18 0.22
C LYS A 21 5.34 -4.20 1.15
N ILE A 22 4.51 -5.03 1.76
CA ILE A 22 4.93 -6.25 2.46
C ILE A 22 4.35 -7.42 1.68
N VAL A 23 5.18 -8.40 1.34
CA VAL A 23 4.75 -9.67 0.75
C VAL A 23 5.06 -10.78 1.75
N THR A 24 4.03 -11.48 2.20
CA THR A 24 4.15 -12.55 3.20
C THR A 24 3.04 -13.58 3.03
N ASP A 25 3.29 -14.83 3.39
CA ASP A 25 2.27 -15.88 3.54
C ASP A 25 1.44 -15.69 4.82
N ALA A 26 1.98 -14.95 5.80
CA ALA A 26 1.36 -14.67 7.09
C ALA A 26 0.46 -13.42 7.09
N GLY A 27 -0.09 -13.10 8.26
CA GLY A 27 -0.70 -11.81 8.54
C GLY A 27 0.35 -10.73 8.80
N ILE A 28 -0.07 -9.46 8.75
CA ILE A 28 0.70 -8.36 9.33
C ILE A 28 0.02 -7.88 10.62
N PRO A 29 0.75 -7.24 11.55
CA PRO A 29 0.17 -6.55 12.70
C PRO A 29 -0.97 -5.59 12.31
N VAL A 30 -2.00 -5.50 13.15
CA VAL A 30 -3.15 -4.60 12.95
C VAL A 30 -2.76 -3.13 13.06
N GLU A 31 -1.66 -2.87 13.77
CA GLU A 31 -1.08 -1.55 14.01
C GLU A 31 -0.42 -0.96 12.75
N LEU A 32 -0.13 -1.78 11.74
CA LEU A 32 0.40 -1.30 10.47
C LEU A 32 -0.72 -0.68 9.62
N PRO A 33 -0.57 0.58 9.17
CA PRO A 33 -1.61 1.26 8.40
C PRO A 33 -1.65 0.71 6.97
N CYS A 34 -2.50 -0.28 6.75
CA CYS A 34 -2.69 -0.95 5.47
C CYS A 34 -3.85 -0.32 4.69
N ILE A 35 -3.55 0.25 3.51
CA ILE A 35 -4.55 0.87 2.63
C ILE A 35 -5.16 -0.10 1.63
N PHE A 36 -4.44 -1.18 1.30
CA PHE A 36 -4.90 -2.20 0.36
C PHE A 36 -4.24 -3.53 0.67
N LYS A 37 -4.99 -4.61 0.53
CA LYS A 37 -4.53 -5.98 0.69
C LYS A 37 -4.94 -6.76 -0.55
N LYS A 38 -4.00 -7.51 -1.10
CA LYS A 38 -4.26 -8.45 -2.19
C LYS A 38 -3.89 -9.86 -1.76
N GLU A 39 -4.84 -10.78 -1.85
CA GLU A 39 -4.64 -12.18 -1.49
C GLU A 39 -4.55 -13.02 -2.77
N SER A 40 -3.41 -13.68 -2.94
CA SER A 40 -3.22 -14.74 -3.90
C SER A 40 -3.03 -16.05 -3.13
N GLY A 41 -3.44 -17.19 -3.65
CA GLY A 41 -3.58 -18.44 -2.87
C GLY A 41 -2.37 -18.88 -2.04
N TYR A 42 -1.17 -18.39 -2.35
CA TYR A 42 0.08 -18.71 -1.63
C TYR A 42 0.70 -17.52 -0.87
N TYR A 43 0.28 -16.28 -1.12
CA TYR A 43 0.87 -15.10 -0.50
C TYR A 43 -0.11 -13.93 -0.47
N LYS A 44 0.14 -13.03 0.49
CA LYS A 44 -0.61 -11.81 0.70
C LYS A 44 0.31 -10.63 0.46
N GLU A 45 -0.18 -9.65 -0.27
CA GLU A 45 0.47 -8.37 -0.49
C GLU A 45 -0.26 -7.32 0.33
N TYR A 46 0.45 -6.61 1.20
CA TYR A 46 -0.08 -5.51 2.01
C TYR A 46 0.60 -4.22 1.58
N PHE A 47 -0.20 -3.20 1.33
CA PHE A 47 0.25 -1.89 0.91
C PHE A 47 0.10 -0.91 2.08
N ILE A 48 1.23 -0.44 2.60
CA ILE A 48 1.32 0.33 3.84
C ILE A 48 1.44 1.81 3.54
N TYR A 49 0.53 2.62 4.09
CA TYR A 49 0.56 4.07 4.02
C TYR A 49 -0.25 4.70 5.19
N PRO A 50 0.30 5.69 5.92
CA PRO A 50 1.66 6.21 5.79
C PRO A 50 2.68 5.24 6.42
N PHE A 51 3.76 4.96 5.69
CA PHE A 51 4.89 4.21 6.20
C PHE A 51 5.84 5.15 6.95
N GLU A 52 6.35 4.69 8.07
CA GLU A 52 7.36 5.37 8.88
C GLU A 52 8.60 4.49 9.00
N GLU A 53 9.80 5.07 8.93
CA GLU A 53 11.05 4.31 9.04
C GLU A 53 11.22 3.59 10.38
N ALA A 54 10.54 4.05 11.44
CA ALA A 54 10.48 3.35 12.72
C ALA A 54 9.89 1.94 12.59
N PHE A 55 9.03 1.70 11.59
CA PHE A 55 8.36 0.42 11.36
C PHE A 55 9.36 -0.68 11.03
N ARG A 56 10.47 -0.37 10.34
CA ARG A 56 11.56 -1.31 10.05
C ARG A 56 12.27 -1.81 11.32
N LYS A 57 12.22 -1.03 12.40
CA LYS A 57 12.84 -1.39 13.69
C LYS A 57 11.89 -2.16 14.60
N THR A 58 10.58 -1.91 14.45
CA THR A 58 9.55 -2.51 15.29
C THR A 58 9.10 -3.88 14.76
N TRP A 59 9.00 -4.03 13.44
CA TRP A 59 8.45 -5.24 12.82
C TRP A 59 9.44 -5.90 11.87
N ASP A 60 9.60 -7.21 12.02
CA ASP A 60 10.46 -8.05 11.18
C ASP A 60 9.75 -8.38 9.85
N HIS A 61 9.58 -7.36 9.02
CA HIS A 61 8.99 -7.47 7.69
C HIS A 61 9.90 -6.82 6.65
N ALA A 62 9.92 -7.41 5.46
CA ALA A 62 10.52 -6.80 4.30
C ALA A 62 9.60 -5.68 3.77
N PHE A 63 9.92 -4.43 4.10
CA PHE A 63 9.26 -3.25 3.54
C PHE A 63 9.91 -2.90 2.20
N ILE A 64 9.19 -3.19 1.11
CA ILE A 64 9.64 -3.08 -0.27
C ILE A 64 9.21 -1.73 -0.86
N ASP A 65 10.15 -1.05 -1.52
CA ASP A 65 9.88 0.15 -2.31
C ASP A 65 9.06 -0.19 -3.56
N MET A 66 8.13 0.70 -3.90
CA MET A 66 7.26 0.52 -5.06
C MET A 66 7.45 1.61 -6.09
N ASP A 67 7.16 1.27 -7.35
CA ASP A 67 7.05 2.28 -8.39
C ASP A 67 5.72 3.07 -8.28
N LEU A 68 5.64 4.18 -9.01
CA LEU A 68 4.46 5.06 -8.96
C LEU A 68 3.19 4.35 -9.47
N ASN A 69 3.30 3.47 -10.45
CA ASN A 69 2.14 2.75 -11.00
C ASN A 69 1.58 1.77 -9.97
N GLU A 70 2.43 1.05 -9.24
CA GLU A 70 2.02 0.19 -8.12
C GLU A 70 1.38 1.01 -6.99
N ILE A 71 1.96 2.16 -6.64
CA ILE A 71 1.40 3.05 -5.63
C ILE A 71 0.00 3.52 -6.03
N ILE A 72 -0.18 4.02 -7.25
CA ILE A 72 -1.50 4.45 -7.76
C ILE A 72 -2.48 3.28 -7.72
N LYS A 73 -2.07 2.09 -8.17
CA LYS A 73 -2.91 0.88 -8.10
C LYS A 73 -3.30 0.50 -6.67
N ALA A 74 -2.46 0.73 -5.67
CA ALA A 74 -2.80 0.46 -4.28
C ALA A 74 -3.92 1.38 -3.78
N PHE A 75 -3.80 2.69 -4.04
CA PHE A 75 -4.82 3.68 -3.70
C PHE A 75 -6.13 3.45 -4.47
N LEU A 76 -6.04 3.04 -5.74
CA LEU A 76 -7.20 2.72 -6.57
C LEU A 76 -7.83 1.38 -6.21
N GLY A 77 -7.03 0.34 -6.02
CA GLY A 77 -7.47 -1.01 -5.69
C GLY A 77 -8.26 -1.03 -4.38
N GLY A 78 -7.81 -0.27 -3.38
CA GLY A 78 -8.59 -0.04 -2.15
C GLY A 78 -9.92 0.68 -2.37
N SER A 79 -10.08 1.39 -3.49
CA SER A 79 -11.32 2.06 -3.89
C SER A 79 -12.26 1.14 -4.69
N TYR A 80 -11.73 0.35 -5.63
CA TYR A 80 -12.53 -0.58 -6.45
C TYR A 80 -13.08 -1.79 -5.67
N ASP A 81 -12.40 -2.25 -4.62
CA ASP A 81 -12.89 -3.37 -3.81
C ASP A 81 -14.16 -3.00 -3.02
N LYS A 82 -14.36 -1.71 -2.73
CA LYS A 82 -15.58 -1.21 -2.06
C LYS A 82 -16.80 -1.14 -2.98
N GLU A 83 -16.63 -1.18 -4.30
CA GLU A 83 -17.71 -1.04 -5.29
C GLU A 83 -18.17 -2.37 -5.92
N ARG A 84 -17.69 -3.52 -5.44
CA ARG A 84 -18.39 -4.79 -5.70
C ARG A 84 -19.63 -4.89 -4.81
N ILE A 85 -20.67 -4.14 -5.19
CA ILE A 85 -22.04 -4.47 -4.85
C ILE A 85 -22.34 -5.80 -5.56
N SER A 86 -22.40 -6.89 -4.79
CA SER A 86 -23.06 -8.14 -5.19
C SER A 86 -24.32 -8.33 -4.37
#